data_AF-A0A923YGQ2-F1
#
_entry.id   AF-A0A923YGQ2-F1
#
_cell.length_a   1.000
_cell.length_b   1.000
_cell.length_c   1.000
_cell.angle_alpha   90.00
_cell.angle_beta   90.00
_cell.angle_gamma   90.00
#
_symmetry.space_group_name_H-M   'P 1'
#
loop_
_entity.id
_entity.type
_entity.pdbx_description
1 polymer ?
#
loop_
_entity_poly.entity_id
_entity_poly.type
_entity_poly.pdbx_seq_one_letter_code
_entity_poly.pdbx_strand_id
1 'polypeptide(L)'
;MLHSLFKRNYSLLLASTLLFMLTAGFSYKPAAMQEDPEICLSKEEQRMYDLIMAYRQQKKLPAIKISAALTKVAQIHARDLSMNKPNNADKCNMHSWSSKGNWTPCCYDSKHTQSQCMWSKPKEIAGFQADGFEIVSGSMDDNYIATSDAALAGWKKSPGHHAVIVNSGIWKQRTWQAIGIGVYKNYICVWVASVEDKNTVQKKCD
;
A
#
# COMPACT_ATOMS: atom_id res chain seq x y z
N MET A 1 -61.81 -51.13 -9.83
CA MET A 1 -62.79 -52.11 -9.32
C MET A 1 -62.65 -52.11 -7.80
N LEU A 2 -63.72 -51.67 -7.10
CA LEU A 2 -63.97 -51.68 -5.65
C LEU A 2 -63.05 -50.84 -4.73
N HIS A 3 -63.58 -49.77 -4.10
CA HIS A 3 -64.24 -49.71 -2.76
C HIS A 3 -63.21 -49.89 -1.62
N SER A 4 -63.17 -49.16 -0.50
CA SER A 4 -64.13 -48.28 0.19
C SER A 4 -63.41 -47.61 1.38
N LEU A 5 -63.68 -46.32 1.56
CA LEU A 5 -63.92 -45.56 2.81
C LEU A 5 -63.54 -46.19 4.17
N PHE A 6 -62.84 -45.42 4.99
CA PHE A 6 -63.19 -45.27 6.42
C PHE A 6 -62.91 -43.84 6.91
N LYS A 7 -63.98 -43.13 7.27
CA LYS A 7 -63.95 -41.90 8.06
C LYS A 7 -63.62 -42.23 9.52
N ARG A 8 -62.82 -41.42 10.20
CA ARG A 8 -63.02 -41.14 11.64
C ARG A 8 -62.49 -39.77 12.00
N ASN A 9 -63.43 -38.90 12.38
CA ASN A 9 -63.21 -37.62 13.04
C ASN A 9 -62.83 -37.88 14.51
N TYR A 10 -61.80 -37.17 15.00
CA TYR A 10 -61.67 -36.73 16.40
C TYR A 10 -60.95 -35.37 16.34
N SER A 11 -61.66 -34.27 16.53
CA SER A 11 -61.87 -33.56 17.81
C SER A 11 -60.57 -33.09 18.50
N LEU A 12 -60.35 -31.77 18.40
CA LEU A 12 -59.88 -30.83 19.44
C LEU A 12 -58.74 -31.28 20.35
N LEU A 13 -57.59 -30.59 20.25
CA LEU A 13 -57.01 -29.89 21.40
C LEU A 13 -55.97 -28.86 20.93
N LEU A 14 -56.24 -27.61 21.29
CA LEU A 14 -55.34 -26.46 21.23
C LEU A 14 -54.13 -26.73 22.13
N ALA A 15 -52.93 -26.59 21.59
CA ALA A 15 -51.75 -26.26 22.37
C ALA A 15 -50.88 -25.31 21.54
N SER A 16 -51.23 -24.03 21.59
CA SER A 16 -50.39 -22.94 21.13
C SER A 16 -49.16 -22.86 22.02
N THR A 17 -48.09 -23.56 21.67
CA THR A 17 -46.78 -23.33 22.28
C THR A 17 -46.21 -22.04 21.69
N LEU A 18 -46.47 -20.91 22.34
CA LEU A 18 -45.71 -19.68 22.11
C LEU A 18 -44.27 -19.94 22.57
N LEU A 19 -43.39 -20.23 21.61
CA LEU A 19 -41.95 -20.32 21.84
C LEU A 19 -41.41 -18.88 21.98
N PHE A 20 -41.31 -18.39 23.21
CA PHE A 20 -40.56 -17.18 23.52
C PHE A 20 -39.09 -17.43 23.19
N MET A 21 -38.65 -17.06 21.99
CA MET A 21 -37.23 -16.97 21.67
C MET A 21 -36.64 -15.82 22.48
N LEU A 22 -36.05 -16.15 23.62
CA LEU A 22 -35.07 -15.32 24.31
C LEU A 22 -33.90 -15.09 23.35
N THR A 23 -33.96 -14.01 22.58
CA THR A 23 -32.78 -13.50 21.87
C THR A 23 -31.83 -12.99 22.94
N ALA A 24 -30.88 -13.83 23.35
CA ALA A 24 -29.70 -13.38 24.05
C ALA A 24 -29.05 -12.31 23.16
N GLY A 25 -29.16 -11.05 23.58
CA GLY A 25 -28.48 -9.95 22.94
C GLY A 25 -26.98 -10.18 23.06
N PHE A 26 -26.39 -10.83 22.06
CA PHE A 26 -24.95 -10.78 21.86
C PHE A 26 -24.62 -9.33 21.54
N SER A 27 -24.21 -8.59 22.57
CA SER A 27 -23.59 -7.30 22.42
C SER A 27 -22.29 -7.53 21.67
N TYR A 28 -22.34 -7.37 20.34
CA TYR A 28 -21.15 -7.34 19.50
C TYR A 28 -20.32 -6.15 19.94
N LYS A 29 -19.31 -6.41 20.79
CA LYS A 29 -18.20 -5.48 20.95
C LYS A 29 -17.51 -5.43 19.59
N PRO A 30 -17.45 -4.28 18.90
CA PRO A 30 -16.63 -4.18 17.72
C PRO A 30 -15.20 -4.56 18.12
N ALA A 31 -14.58 -5.45 17.34
CA ALA A 31 -13.16 -5.73 17.48
C ALA A 31 -12.43 -4.39 17.42
N ALA A 32 -11.69 -4.06 18.48
CA ALA A 32 -10.83 -2.89 18.48
C ALA A 32 -9.98 -2.97 17.20
N MET A 33 -10.06 -1.93 16.38
CA MET A 33 -9.23 -1.77 15.20
C MET A 33 -7.79 -1.87 15.70
N GLN A 34 -7.11 -2.97 15.40
CA GLN A 34 -5.74 -3.19 15.84
C GLN A 34 -4.91 -2.05 15.23
N GLU A 35 -4.51 -1.09 16.06
CA GLU A 35 -3.68 0.01 15.59
C GLU A 35 -2.42 -0.59 14.95
N ASP A 36 -2.25 -0.30 13.67
CA ASP A 36 -1.05 -0.64 12.91
C ASP A 36 0.15 -0.10 13.70
N PRO A 37 1.23 -0.87 13.90
CA PRO A 37 2.42 -0.38 14.60
C PRO A 37 2.80 1.00 14.05
N GLU A 38 3.03 1.95 14.95
CA GLU A 38 3.27 3.35 14.64
C GLU A 38 4.33 3.48 13.52
N ILE A 39 3.89 3.86 12.31
CA ILE A 39 4.79 4.02 11.17
C ILE A 39 5.69 5.22 11.44
N CYS A 40 6.99 5.00 11.47
CA CYS A 40 8.03 5.99 11.70
C CYS A 40 9.09 5.97 10.60
N LEU A 41 9.86 7.05 10.48
CA LEU A 41 11.00 7.13 9.56
C LEU A 41 12.32 6.85 10.28
N SER A 42 13.14 5.98 9.72
CA SER A 42 14.56 5.86 10.02
C SER A 42 15.34 7.12 9.62
N LYS A 43 16.59 7.23 10.09
CA LYS A 43 17.48 8.35 9.73
C LYS A 43 17.68 8.47 8.21
N GLU A 44 17.84 7.34 7.52
CA GLU A 44 18.05 7.32 6.07
C GLU A 44 16.77 7.67 5.30
N GLU A 45 15.60 7.22 5.77
CA GLU A 45 14.31 7.61 5.17
C GLU A 45 14.03 9.11 5.36
N GLN A 46 14.30 9.64 6.55
CA GLN A 46 14.21 11.08 6.80
C GLN A 46 15.16 11.87 5.90
N ARG A 47 16.41 11.38 5.73
CA ARG A 47 17.41 12.00 4.85
C ARG A 47 16.92 12.05 3.40
N MET A 48 16.34 10.97 2.89
CA MET A 48 15.77 10.91 1.54
C MET A 48 14.62 11.92 1.38
N TYR A 49 13.71 11.99 2.35
CA TYR A 49 12.63 12.98 2.35
C TYR A 49 13.18 14.41 2.30
N ASP A 50 14.10 14.76 3.20
CA ASP A 50 14.70 16.09 3.30
C ASP A 50 15.40 16.50 1.99
N LEU A 51 16.11 15.56 1.37
CA LEU A 51 16.77 15.74 0.08
C LEU A 51 15.79 16.05 -1.05
N ILE A 52 14.69 15.30 -1.15
CA ILE A 52 13.66 15.56 -2.16
C ILE A 52 12.99 16.91 -1.91
N MET A 53 12.64 17.24 -0.66
CA MET A 53 12.01 18.51 -0.33
C MET A 53 12.92 19.70 -0.62
N ALA A 54 14.20 19.63 -0.25
CA ALA A 54 15.19 20.65 -0.59
C ALA A 54 15.33 20.83 -2.11
N TYR A 55 15.36 19.73 -2.87
CA TYR A 55 15.43 19.81 -4.32
C TYR A 55 14.16 20.40 -4.95
N ARG A 56 12.98 20.04 -4.44
CA ARG A 56 11.70 20.63 -4.86
C ARG A 56 11.64 22.13 -4.55
N GLN A 57 12.14 22.55 -3.39
CA GLN A 57 12.24 23.97 -3.02
C GLN A 57 13.12 24.75 -4.01
N GLN A 58 14.27 24.20 -4.42
CA GLN A 58 15.13 24.80 -5.46
C GLN A 58 14.39 24.96 -6.80
N LYS A 59 13.42 24.08 -7.07
CA LYS A 59 12.55 24.12 -8.26
C LYS A 59 11.28 24.96 -8.07
N LYS A 60 11.14 25.65 -6.93
CA LYS A 60 9.97 26.45 -6.56
C LYS A 60 8.66 25.63 -6.52
N LEU A 61 8.78 24.37 -6.13
CA LEU A 61 7.65 23.46 -5.96
C LEU A 61 7.29 23.32 -4.47
N PRO A 62 6.01 23.10 -4.14
CA PRO A 62 5.58 22.92 -2.76
C PRO A 62 6.19 21.65 -2.15
N ALA A 63 6.43 21.70 -0.84
CA ALA A 63 6.73 20.51 -0.06
C ALA A 63 5.53 19.54 -0.09
N ILE A 64 5.81 18.25 0.04
CA ILE A 64 4.81 17.18 0.05
C ILE A 64 4.75 16.64 1.47
N LYS A 65 3.54 16.45 2.02
CA LYS A 65 3.40 15.93 3.38
C LYS A 65 3.75 14.44 3.44
N ILE A 66 4.46 14.03 4.48
CA ILE A 66 4.73 12.62 4.74
C ILE A 66 3.43 11.88 5.08
N SER A 67 3.21 10.73 4.45
CA SER A 67 2.05 9.86 4.64
C SER A 67 2.46 8.58 5.35
N ALA A 68 1.76 8.21 6.43
CA ALA A 68 1.99 6.95 7.12
C ALA A 68 1.65 5.76 6.21
N ALA A 69 0.54 5.84 5.46
CA ALA A 69 0.13 4.77 4.55
C ALA A 69 1.16 4.52 3.43
N LEU A 70 1.63 5.57 2.76
CA LEU A 70 2.62 5.43 1.69
C LEU A 70 3.99 5.03 2.24
N THR A 71 4.35 5.46 3.45
CA THR A 71 5.60 5.04 4.11
C THR A 71 5.57 3.55 4.42
N LYS A 72 4.45 3.02 4.94
CA LYS A 72 4.25 1.59 5.13
C LYS A 72 4.44 0.81 3.83
N VAL A 73 3.83 1.26 2.73
CA VAL A 73 3.95 0.63 1.41
C VAL A 73 5.41 0.63 0.95
N ALA A 74 6.09 1.77 1.05
CA ALA A 74 7.48 1.92 0.63
C ALA A 74 8.43 1.02 1.45
N GLN A 75 8.26 0.96 2.77
CA GLN A 75 9.05 0.12 3.68
C GLN A 75 8.83 -1.37 3.42
N ILE A 76 7.60 -1.77 3.10
CA ILE A 76 7.29 -3.14 2.71
C ILE A 76 7.96 -3.45 1.36
N HIS A 77 7.86 -2.56 0.37
CA HIS A 77 8.43 -2.80 -0.95
C HIS A 77 9.97 -2.90 -0.91
N ALA A 78 10.65 -2.00 -0.19
CA ALA A 78 12.11 -2.05 -0.06
C ALA A 78 12.58 -3.39 0.55
N ARG A 79 11.84 -3.92 1.54
CA ARG A 79 12.09 -5.25 2.11
C ARG A 79 11.80 -6.37 1.12
N ASP A 80 10.70 -6.28 0.39
CA ASP A 80 10.32 -7.28 -0.62
C ASP A 80 11.36 -7.40 -1.73
N LEU A 81 11.84 -6.26 -2.26
CA LEU A 81 12.90 -6.22 -3.26
C LEU A 81 14.19 -6.86 -2.76
N SER A 82 14.63 -6.50 -1.56
CA SER A 82 15.86 -7.01 -0.96
C SER A 82 15.77 -8.52 -0.66
N MET A 83 14.67 -8.97 -0.06
CA MET A 83 14.54 -10.32 0.47
C MET A 83 14.02 -11.34 -0.54
N ASN A 84 13.10 -10.93 -1.41
CA ASN A 84 12.35 -11.83 -2.29
C ASN A 84 12.68 -11.63 -3.76
N LYS A 85 13.42 -10.57 -4.10
CA LYS A 85 13.97 -10.29 -5.44
C LYS A 85 12.96 -10.50 -6.58
N PRO A 86 11.71 -9.97 -6.51
CA PRO A 86 10.70 -10.13 -7.56
C PRO A 86 11.12 -9.54 -8.91
N ASN A 87 12.14 -8.67 -8.91
CA ASN A 87 12.75 -8.06 -10.07
C ASN A 87 13.84 -8.93 -10.73
N ASN A 88 14.11 -10.15 -10.24
CA ASN A 88 15.13 -11.05 -10.80
C ASN A 88 14.59 -11.96 -11.92
N ALA A 89 13.26 -12.02 -12.09
CA ALA A 89 12.68 -12.79 -13.19
C ALA A 89 12.81 -12.04 -14.53
N ASP A 90 12.90 -12.80 -15.64
CA ASP A 90 13.05 -12.25 -16.98
C ASP A 90 11.98 -11.19 -17.28
N LYS A 91 12.42 -10.01 -17.73
CA LYS A 91 11.62 -8.83 -18.09
C LYS A 91 11.02 -8.06 -16.92
N CYS A 92 11.15 -8.54 -15.68
CA CYS A 92 10.69 -7.83 -14.50
C CYS A 92 11.69 -6.74 -14.10
N ASN A 93 11.20 -5.66 -13.49
CA ASN A 93 12.03 -4.59 -12.95
C ASN A 93 11.67 -4.27 -11.49
N MET A 94 12.26 -3.23 -10.92
CA MET A 94 12.12 -2.88 -9.50
C MET A 94 10.71 -2.42 -9.08
N HIS A 95 9.76 -2.31 -10.00
CA HIS A 95 8.34 -2.08 -9.68
C HIS A 95 7.55 -3.39 -9.48
N SER A 96 8.23 -4.53 -9.50
CA SER A 96 7.64 -5.86 -9.35
C SER A 96 7.45 -6.23 -7.88
N TRP A 97 6.41 -7.00 -7.58
CA TRP A 97 6.04 -7.41 -6.23
C TRP A 97 6.00 -8.93 -6.11
N SER A 98 6.63 -9.48 -5.07
CA SER A 98 6.66 -10.93 -4.86
C SER A 98 5.33 -11.45 -4.30
N SER A 99 5.19 -12.78 -4.23
CA SER A 99 4.04 -13.44 -3.59
C SER A 99 4.20 -13.65 -2.07
N LYS A 100 5.15 -12.95 -1.43
CA LYS A 100 5.51 -13.15 -0.01
C LYS A 100 4.80 -12.19 0.95
N GLY A 101 3.65 -11.65 0.56
CA GLY A 101 2.82 -10.85 1.45
C GLY A 101 1.36 -10.79 1.01
N ASN A 102 0.56 -10.04 1.77
CA ASN A 102 -0.88 -9.92 1.56
C ASN A 102 -1.21 -8.80 0.55
N TRP A 103 -0.76 -9.00 -0.69
CA TRP A 103 -0.99 -8.12 -1.84
C TRP A 103 -0.97 -8.97 -3.11
N THR A 104 -1.43 -8.41 -4.24
CA THR A 104 -1.41 -9.13 -5.52
C THR A 104 0.02 -9.16 -6.10
N PRO A 105 0.70 -10.30 -6.26
CA PRO A 105 2.05 -10.32 -6.84
C PRO A 105 2.05 -9.91 -8.31
N CYS A 106 3.17 -9.38 -8.81
CA CYS A 106 3.32 -9.11 -10.24
C CYS A 106 4.77 -8.99 -10.70
N CYS A 107 4.96 -9.24 -12.01
CA CYS A 107 6.14 -8.85 -12.76
C CYS A 107 5.83 -7.53 -13.50
N TYR A 108 6.53 -6.47 -13.14
CA TYR A 108 6.40 -5.18 -13.81
C TYR A 108 7.44 -5.08 -14.93
N ASP A 109 6.97 -4.91 -16.17
CA ASP A 109 7.84 -4.82 -17.34
C ASP A 109 8.28 -3.39 -17.69
N SER A 110 9.35 -3.27 -18.47
CA SER A 110 9.84 -1.97 -18.95
C SER A 110 8.93 -1.30 -19.98
N LYS A 111 7.87 -1.97 -20.45
CA LYS A 111 6.85 -1.40 -21.34
C LYS A 111 5.69 -0.78 -20.55
N HIS A 112 5.72 -0.86 -19.22
CA HIS A 112 4.69 -0.37 -18.32
C HIS A 112 3.29 -0.96 -18.58
N THR A 113 3.22 -2.17 -19.16
CA THR A 113 1.91 -2.78 -19.51
C THR A 113 1.08 -3.16 -18.29
N GLN A 114 1.74 -3.29 -17.13
CA GLN A 114 1.16 -3.67 -15.85
C GLN A 114 1.17 -2.53 -14.83
N SER A 115 0.95 -1.28 -15.29
CA SER A 115 1.00 -0.09 -14.43
C SER A 115 0.08 -0.19 -13.20
N GLN A 116 -1.09 -0.82 -13.35
CA GLN A 116 -2.05 -1.03 -12.26
C GLN A 116 -1.47 -1.86 -11.11
N CYS A 117 -0.48 -2.71 -11.37
CA CYS A 117 0.17 -3.46 -10.31
C CYS A 117 0.82 -2.52 -9.29
N MET A 118 1.55 -1.50 -9.75
CA MET A 118 2.13 -0.48 -8.88
C MET A 118 1.03 0.39 -8.27
N TRP A 119 0.11 0.89 -9.09
CA TRP A 119 -0.86 1.92 -8.66
C TRP A 119 -1.78 1.46 -7.52
N SER A 120 -2.11 0.17 -7.47
CA SER A 120 -3.04 -0.38 -6.49
C SER A 120 -2.42 -0.67 -5.12
N LYS A 121 -1.08 -0.66 -4.98
CA LYS A 121 -0.40 -1.09 -3.75
C LYS A 121 -0.75 -0.29 -2.51
N PRO A 122 -0.90 1.05 -2.58
CA PRO A 122 -1.39 1.81 -1.44
C PRO A 122 -2.75 1.33 -0.93
N LYS A 123 -3.67 0.97 -1.83
CA LYS A 123 -4.98 0.44 -1.47
C LYS A 123 -4.88 -0.97 -0.88
N GLU A 124 -4.14 -1.87 -1.52
CA GLU A 124 -3.99 -3.26 -1.07
C GLU A 124 -3.35 -3.36 0.32
N ILE A 125 -2.31 -2.56 0.58
CA ILE A 125 -1.44 -2.72 1.75
C ILE A 125 -1.87 -1.84 2.92
N ALA A 126 -2.37 -0.63 2.63
CA ALA A 126 -2.64 0.39 3.64
C ALA A 126 -4.07 0.96 3.56
N GLY A 127 -4.93 0.43 2.70
CA GLY A 127 -6.30 0.94 2.53
C GLY A 127 -6.37 2.37 1.99
N PHE A 128 -5.28 2.88 1.41
CA PHE A 128 -5.19 4.24 0.88
C PHE A 128 -6.10 4.39 -0.35
N GLN A 129 -7.05 5.32 -0.30
CA GLN A 129 -8.14 5.43 -1.30
C GLN A 129 -7.76 6.24 -2.55
N ALA A 130 -6.53 6.06 -3.04
CA ALA A 130 -6.07 6.65 -4.29
C ALA A 130 -4.90 5.85 -4.87
N ASP A 131 -4.64 6.04 -6.17
CA ASP A 131 -3.46 5.48 -6.83
C ASP A 131 -2.17 6.09 -6.25
N GLY A 132 -1.14 5.25 -6.14
CA GLY A 132 0.22 5.68 -5.83
C GLY A 132 1.17 5.48 -7.02
N PHE A 133 2.20 6.30 -7.08
CA PHE A 133 3.26 6.19 -8.07
C PHE A 133 4.59 6.10 -7.35
N GLU A 134 5.51 5.29 -7.86
CA GLU A 134 6.78 5.07 -7.18
C GLU A 134 7.99 5.38 -8.06
N ILE A 135 9.09 5.71 -7.39
CA ILE A 135 10.44 5.69 -7.95
C ILE A 135 11.30 4.83 -7.03
N VAL A 136 12.13 3.98 -7.64
CA VAL A 136 12.99 3.04 -6.90
C VAL A 136 14.43 3.25 -7.33
N SER A 137 15.35 3.10 -6.37
CA SER A 137 16.78 3.00 -6.60
C SER A 137 17.31 1.82 -5.81
N GLY A 138 18.19 1.04 -6.41
CA GLY A 138 18.80 -0.09 -5.72
C GLY A 138 19.62 -0.99 -6.63
N SER A 139 20.03 -2.13 -6.08
CA SER A 139 20.81 -3.15 -6.79
C SER A 139 20.43 -4.53 -6.29
N MET A 140 20.50 -5.56 -7.15
CA MET A 140 20.35 -6.95 -6.73
C MET A 140 21.58 -7.50 -5.99
N ASP A 141 22.69 -6.76 -5.99
CA ASP A 141 23.85 -7.07 -5.16
C ASP A 141 23.50 -6.84 -3.68
N ASP A 142 23.49 -7.92 -2.90
CA ASP A 142 23.16 -7.87 -1.47
C ASP A 142 24.22 -7.12 -0.64
N ASN A 143 25.42 -6.86 -1.19
CA ASN A 143 26.45 -6.04 -0.56
C ASN A 143 26.32 -4.55 -0.87
N TYR A 144 25.46 -4.18 -1.83
CA TYR A 144 25.20 -2.78 -2.13
C TYR A 144 24.41 -2.14 -1.00
N ILE A 145 24.88 -1.00 -0.51
CA ILE A 145 24.13 -0.18 0.45
C ILE A 145 23.57 1.02 -0.30
N ALA A 146 22.24 1.09 -0.37
CA ALA A 146 21.58 2.21 -1.00
C ALA A 146 21.65 3.44 -0.08
N THR A 147 22.01 4.58 -0.66
CA THR A 147 22.10 5.87 0.06
C THR A 147 21.26 6.93 -0.66
N SER A 148 20.64 7.79 0.12
CA SER A 148 19.71 8.83 -0.35
C SER A 148 20.41 9.83 -1.27
N ASP A 149 21.65 10.19 -0.95
CA ASP A 149 22.48 11.09 -1.76
C ASP A 149 22.76 10.49 -3.15
N ALA A 150 23.16 9.21 -3.23
CA ALA A 150 23.39 8.54 -4.50
C ALA A 150 22.10 8.35 -5.30
N ALA A 151 21.00 7.94 -4.64
CA ALA A 151 19.71 7.76 -5.27
C ALA A 151 19.18 9.07 -5.87
N LEU A 152 19.18 10.17 -5.11
CA LEU A 152 18.74 11.48 -5.64
C LEU A 152 19.63 11.96 -6.78
N ALA A 153 20.96 11.81 -6.68
CA ALA A 153 21.88 12.18 -7.74
C ALA A 153 21.60 11.41 -9.03
N GLY A 154 21.28 10.12 -8.93
CA GLY A 154 20.87 9.27 -10.05
C GLY A 154 19.52 9.70 -10.62
N TRP A 155 18.50 9.87 -9.78
CA TRP A 155 17.15 10.27 -10.22
C TRP A 155 17.12 11.63 -10.91
N LYS A 156 17.93 12.60 -10.47
CA LYS A 156 18.06 13.91 -11.16
C LYS A 156 18.56 13.80 -12.59
N LYS A 157 19.34 12.76 -12.91
CA LYS A 157 19.88 12.50 -14.26
C LYS A 157 18.98 11.60 -15.11
N SER A 158 17.97 10.97 -14.51
CA SER A 158 17.04 10.09 -15.19
C SER A 158 15.73 10.85 -15.51
N PRO A 159 15.38 11.08 -16.79
CA PRO A 159 14.22 11.89 -17.14
C PRO A 159 12.90 11.43 -16.50
N GLY A 160 12.65 10.12 -16.45
CA GLY A 160 11.43 9.56 -15.85
C GLY A 160 11.34 9.83 -14.34
N HIS A 161 12.40 9.50 -13.59
CA HIS A 161 12.44 9.71 -12.14
C HIS A 161 12.43 11.19 -11.77
N HIS A 162 13.22 12.01 -12.48
CA HIS A 162 13.22 13.45 -12.29
C HIS A 162 11.82 14.03 -12.51
N ALA A 163 11.10 13.57 -13.55
CA ALA A 163 9.76 14.05 -13.85
C ALA A 163 8.75 13.79 -12.73
N VAL A 164 8.85 12.65 -12.03
CA VAL A 164 8.05 12.38 -10.82
C VAL A 164 8.40 13.39 -9.73
N ILE A 165 9.70 13.57 -9.42
CA ILE A 165 10.16 14.44 -8.33
C ILE A 165 9.71 15.90 -8.54
N VAL A 166 9.71 16.40 -9.78
CA VAL A 166 9.42 17.82 -10.08
C VAL A 166 8.07 18.07 -10.77
N ASN A 167 7.16 17.10 -10.80
CA ASN A 167 5.86 17.22 -11.47
C ASN A 167 5.97 17.72 -12.93
N SER A 168 6.87 17.12 -13.72
CA SER A 168 7.04 17.48 -15.14
C SER A 168 6.56 16.37 -16.08
N GLY A 169 6.59 16.62 -17.41
CA GLY A 169 6.06 15.68 -18.40
C GLY A 169 4.59 15.33 -18.16
N ILE A 170 4.29 14.03 -18.10
CA ILE A 170 2.94 13.51 -17.85
C ILE A 170 2.40 13.86 -16.44
N TRP A 171 3.27 14.29 -15.53
CA TRP A 171 2.93 14.63 -14.15
C TRP A 171 2.56 16.10 -13.94
N LYS A 172 2.61 16.94 -14.99
CA LYS A 172 2.36 18.40 -14.90
C LYS A 172 1.00 18.77 -14.33
N GLN A 173 -0.02 17.97 -14.58
CA GLN A 173 -1.38 18.22 -14.09
C GLN A 173 -1.64 17.63 -12.69
N ARG A 174 -0.63 16.97 -12.10
CA ARG A 174 -0.73 16.41 -10.75
C ARG A 174 -0.03 17.32 -9.76
N THR A 175 -0.63 17.46 -8.59
CA THR A 175 0.03 17.99 -7.39
C THR A 175 0.19 16.84 -6.41
N TRP A 176 1.43 16.56 -6.00
CA TRP A 176 1.67 15.58 -4.95
C TRP A 176 1.25 16.14 -3.61
N GLN A 177 0.40 15.41 -2.90
CA GLN A 177 -0.10 15.77 -1.57
C GLN A 177 0.40 14.83 -0.48
N ALA A 178 0.78 13.60 -0.86
CA ALA A 178 1.34 12.61 0.04
C ALA A 178 2.64 12.04 -0.55
N ILE A 179 3.64 11.82 0.30
CA ILE A 179 4.87 11.10 0.00
C ILE A 179 5.14 10.05 1.07
N GLY A 180 5.67 8.90 0.69
CA GLY A 180 6.14 7.85 1.59
C GLY A 180 7.53 7.37 1.21
N ILE A 181 8.35 7.04 2.19
CA ILE A 181 9.75 6.65 1.99
C ILE A 181 10.00 5.31 2.66
N GLY A 182 10.69 4.42 1.96
CA GLY A 182 11.13 3.14 2.50
C GLY A 182 12.57 2.89 2.12
N VAL A 183 13.43 2.64 3.10
CA VAL A 183 14.82 2.25 2.86
C VAL A 183 15.11 0.93 3.57
N TYR A 184 15.62 -0.03 2.81
CA TYR A 184 16.06 -1.30 3.37
C TYR A 184 17.22 -1.88 2.57
N LYS A 185 18.38 -1.99 3.23
CA LYS A 185 19.64 -2.52 2.65
C LYS A 185 19.98 -1.88 1.30
N ASN A 186 19.77 -2.64 0.23
CA ASN A 186 20.14 -2.34 -1.14
C ASN A 186 19.07 -1.57 -1.92
N TYR A 187 17.96 -1.16 -1.29
CA TYR A 187 16.86 -0.48 -1.97
C TYR A 187 16.32 0.75 -1.22
N ILE A 188 15.99 1.78 -2.00
CA ILE A 188 15.22 2.97 -1.61
C ILE A 188 13.99 3.04 -2.50
N CYS A 189 12.81 3.05 -1.89
CA CYS A 189 11.51 3.22 -2.54
C CYS A 189 10.89 4.54 -2.08
N VAL A 190 10.43 5.35 -3.03
CA VAL A 190 9.69 6.59 -2.76
C VAL A 190 8.35 6.50 -3.47
N TRP A 191 7.27 6.69 -2.71
CA TRP A 191 5.89 6.69 -3.20
C TRP A 191 5.30 8.09 -3.13
N VAL A 192 4.52 8.48 -4.14
CA VAL A 192 3.78 9.75 -4.16
C VAL A 192 2.33 9.51 -4.57
N ALA A 193 1.42 10.34 -4.05
CA ALA A 193 0.02 10.37 -4.47
C ALA A 193 -0.53 11.79 -4.55
N SER A 194 -1.59 11.97 -5.35
CA SER A 194 -2.25 13.26 -5.54
C SER A 194 -3.34 13.57 -4.52
N VAL A 195 -3.51 12.72 -3.51
CA VAL A 195 -4.46 12.89 -2.40
C VAL A 195 -3.66 12.90 -1.10
N GLU A 196 -4.06 13.76 -0.16
CA GLU A 196 -3.44 13.84 1.16
C GLU A 196 -3.80 12.61 2.00
N ASP A 197 -2.81 12.09 2.73
CA ASP A 197 -3.07 11.17 3.83
C ASP A 197 -3.40 11.96 5.09
N LYS A 198 -4.57 11.69 5.69
CA LYS A 198 -4.95 12.33 6.96
C LYS A 198 -4.12 11.79 8.14
N ASN A 199 -3.50 10.63 7.97
CA ASN A 199 -2.62 10.02 8.96
C ASN A 199 -1.16 10.34 8.62
N THR A 200 -0.59 11.33 9.30
CA THR A 200 0.83 11.66 9.16
C THR A 200 1.70 10.75 10.04
N VAL A 201 2.93 10.50 9.61
CA VAL A 201 3.96 9.89 10.47
C VAL A 201 4.21 10.80 11.67
N GLN A 202 3.92 10.32 12.88
CA GLN A 202 3.93 11.16 14.09
C GLN A 202 5.31 11.20 14.78
N LYS A 203 6.22 10.26 14.49
CA LYS A 203 7.54 10.15 15.14
C LYS A 203 8.63 9.62 14.20
N LYS A 204 9.89 9.90 14.54
CA LYS A 204 11.07 9.22 13.97
C LYS A 204 11.27 7.89 14.70
N CYS A 205 11.78 6.88 14.00
CA CYS A 205 12.21 5.65 14.67
C CYS A 205 13.53 5.97 15.38
N ASP A 206 13.56 5.80 16.71
CA ASP A 206 14.75 6.04 17.54
C ASP A 206 15.96 5.18 17.11
#